data_AF-A0A5N9BYB4-F1
#
_entry.id   AF-A0A5N9BYB4-F1
#
_cell.length_a   1.000
_cell.length_b   1.000
_cell.length_c   1.000
_cell.angle_alpha   90.00
_cell.angle_beta   90.00
_cell.angle_gamma   90.00
#
_symmetry.space_group_name_H-M   'P 1'
#
loop_
_entity.id
_entity.type
_entity.pdbx_description
1 polymer ?
#
loop_
_entity_poly.entity_id
_entity_poly.type
_entity_poly.pdbx_seq_one_letter_code
_entity_poly.pdbx_strand_id
1 'polypeptide(L)'
;MHWAIEKEDRTDSDPTGVDGFVKRMESELRGDGPPMEGFHFLNTPMDMLTFTREIEDEIRSREQGADLYVGFQTAEKMIIEGKRYQKIDQAGAKVVAFGQGVPPETVIPSDMQWVTLERSTTALANQWYLISTRPTPIGFVAWETSAEDRFAKGGLSEPGKMFKGFATNDTRVINAIVSHLEDLNQQNLSLESARTALKTQLKTPIKKIMTLTERSESVLMKLLRSQAAQLANSNAAELILFELTAASYLASPYPEEDRSKWIRILNERDLMLFGRSPIAKQLNQLETSGISAGAILPTTHGFRHLAEWAEKENIDVIIIPFSLVDPGLLERLRGYSLRQLLENTSKQVVVVDEDGTMWHANPGSLPAGDQVA
;
A
#
# COMPACT_ATOMS: atom_id res chain seq x y z
N MET A 1 3.09 19.52 -0.30
CA MET A 1 2.01 19.12 -1.21
C MET A 1 1.62 17.67 -1.05
N HIS A 2 0.34 17.42 -0.83
CA HIS A 2 -0.26 16.09 -0.93
C HIS A 2 -0.67 15.83 -2.39
N TRP A 3 -0.11 14.77 -2.99
CA TRP A 3 -0.24 14.47 -4.42
C TRP A 3 -1.46 13.61 -4.75
N ALA A 4 -2.62 14.00 -4.24
CA ALA A 4 -3.91 13.39 -4.53
C ALA A 4 -5.00 14.45 -4.67
N ILE A 5 -6.07 14.14 -5.42
CA ILE A 5 -7.28 14.99 -5.42
C ILE A 5 -7.96 14.87 -4.05
N GLU A 6 -8.08 16.00 -3.36
CA GLU A 6 -8.73 16.15 -2.07
C GLU A 6 -10.20 16.56 -2.24
N LYS A 7 -10.93 16.59 -1.13
CA LYS A 7 -12.35 17.01 -1.15
C LYS A 7 -12.46 18.49 -1.49
N GLU A 8 -11.51 19.29 -0.99
CA GLU A 8 -11.42 20.74 -1.13
C GLU A 8 -11.11 21.15 -2.58
N ASP A 9 -10.55 20.24 -3.39
CA ASP A 9 -10.32 20.48 -4.81
C ASP A 9 -11.61 20.46 -5.63
N ARG A 10 -12.66 19.80 -5.13
CA ARG A 10 -13.91 19.61 -5.85
C ARG A 10 -14.83 20.79 -5.60
N THR A 11 -15.22 21.46 -6.67
CA THR A 11 -16.17 22.57 -6.63
C THR A 11 -17.41 22.22 -7.45
N ASP A 12 -18.48 23.02 -7.30
CA ASP A 12 -19.68 22.87 -8.15
C ASP A 12 -19.36 23.04 -9.64
N SER A 13 -18.35 23.86 -9.96
CA SER A 13 -17.88 24.10 -11.34
C SER A 13 -16.89 23.04 -11.84
N ASP A 14 -16.20 22.34 -10.95
CA ASP A 14 -15.30 21.23 -11.27
C ASP A 14 -15.47 20.08 -10.26
N PRO A 15 -16.49 19.21 -10.44
CA PRO A 15 -16.73 18.11 -9.53
C PRO A 15 -15.61 17.04 -9.58
N THR A 16 -14.77 17.07 -10.62
CA THR A 16 -13.64 16.14 -10.77
C THR A 16 -12.51 16.45 -9.80
N GLY A 17 -12.31 17.73 -9.48
CA GLY A 17 -11.23 18.22 -8.62
C GLY A 17 -9.88 18.42 -9.32
N VAL A 18 -9.79 18.24 -10.65
CA VAL A 18 -8.51 18.42 -11.37
C VAL A 18 -8.09 19.90 -11.40
N ASP A 19 -9.02 20.84 -11.61
CA ASP A 19 -8.72 22.26 -11.62
C ASP A 19 -8.40 22.76 -10.21
N GLY A 20 -9.08 22.21 -9.20
CA GLY A 20 -8.77 22.47 -7.79
C GLY A 20 -7.36 22.01 -7.43
N PHE A 21 -6.98 20.80 -7.86
CA PHE A 21 -5.64 20.27 -7.70
C PHE A 21 -4.58 21.20 -8.33
N VAL A 22 -4.80 21.66 -9.57
CA VAL A 22 -3.87 22.59 -10.23
C VAL A 22 -3.78 23.94 -9.50
N LYS A 23 -4.89 24.44 -8.94
CA LYS A 23 -4.88 25.66 -8.11
C LYS A 23 -4.13 25.46 -6.79
N ARG A 24 -4.28 24.30 -6.13
CA ARG A 24 -3.49 23.97 -4.93
C ARG A 24 -2.01 23.89 -5.28
N MET A 25 -1.68 23.22 -6.39
CA MET A 25 -0.32 23.15 -6.90
C MET A 25 0.29 24.53 -7.14
N GLU A 26 -0.43 25.43 -7.83
CA GLU A 26 -0.07 26.83 -8.02
C GLU A 26 0.20 27.52 -6.67
N SER A 27 -0.70 27.36 -5.69
CA SER A 27 -0.54 27.99 -4.38
C SER A 27 0.65 27.45 -3.59
N GLU A 28 0.95 26.16 -3.68
CA GLU A 28 1.98 25.51 -2.87
C GLU A 28 3.38 25.56 -3.50
N LEU A 29 3.49 25.44 -4.83
CA LEU A 29 4.79 25.38 -5.51
C LEU A 29 5.26 26.74 -6.06
N ARG A 30 4.38 27.76 -6.14
CA ARG A 30 4.79 29.09 -6.63
C ARG A 30 5.74 29.80 -5.68
N GLY A 31 5.50 29.69 -4.37
CA GLY A 31 6.11 30.56 -3.37
C GLY A 31 5.88 32.05 -3.70
N ASP A 32 6.93 32.86 -3.60
CA ASP A 32 6.93 34.29 -3.97
C ASP A 32 7.25 34.53 -5.46
N GLY A 33 7.33 33.47 -6.27
CA GLY A 33 7.65 33.55 -7.69
C GLY A 33 6.48 34.05 -8.56
N PRO A 34 6.73 34.28 -9.87
CA PRO A 34 5.66 34.59 -10.82
C PRO A 34 4.66 33.42 -10.92
N PRO A 35 3.42 33.68 -11.39
CA PRO A 35 2.44 32.63 -11.68
C PRO A 35 3.05 31.48 -12.49
N MET A 36 2.55 30.26 -12.30
CA MET A 36 2.97 29.17 -13.19
C MET A 36 2.39 29.35 -14.58
N GLU A 37 3.22 29.04 -15.57
CA GLU A 37 2.89 29.19 -16.99
C GLU A 37 3.02 27.83 -17.69
N GLY A 38 2.75 27.79 -19.00
CA GLY A 38 2.97 26.58 -19.80
C GLY A 38 1.92 25.48 -19.64
N PHE A 39 0.84 25.71 -18.90
CA PHE A 39 -0.25 24.76 -18.75
C PHE A 39 -1.13 24.67 -20.00
N HIS A 40 -1.38 23.45 -20.45
CA HIS A 40 -2.35 23.12 -21.48
C HIS A 40 -3.34 22.08 -20.95
N PHE A 41 -4.59 22.50 -20.72
CA PHE A 41 -5.63 21.60 -20.19
C PHE A 41 -6.18 20.68 -21.27
N LEU A 42 -6.23 19.39 -20.94
CA LEU A 42 -6.65 18.32 -21.82
C LEU A 42 -7.95 17.70 -21.29
N ASN A 43 -8.98 17.65 -22.13
CA ASN A 43 -10.33 17.22 -21.74
C ASN A 43 -10.86 16.03 -22.55
N THR A 44 -10.11 15.54 -23.54
CA THR A 44 -10.51 14.38 -24.34
C THR A 44 -9.45 13.27 -24.30
N PRO A 45 -9.84 11.98 -24.25
CA PRO A 45 -8.89 10.88 -24.26
C PRO A 45 -8.01 10.85 -25.53
N MET A 46 -8.51 11.34 -26.66
CA MET A 46 -7.77 11.37 -27.92
C MET A 46 -6.66 12.42 -27.93
N ASP A 47 -6.92 13.62 -27.38
CA ASP A 47 -5.89 14.65 -27.27
C ASP A 47 -4.78 14.18 -26.32
N MET A 48 -5.17 13.58 -25.20
CA MET A 48 -4.23 12.99 -24.22
C MET A 48 -3.38 11.86 -24.83
N LEU A 49 -3.99 11.00 -25.65
CA LEU A 49 -3.28 9.92 -26.33
C LEU A 49 -2.28 10.48 -27.34
N THR A 50 -2.69 11.50 -28.10
CA THR A 50 -1.82 12.18 -29.07
C THR A 50 -0.62 12.78 -28.36
N PHE A 51 -0.86 13.52 -27.27
CA PHE A 51 0.19 14.13 -26.47
C PHE A 51 1.15 13.09 -25.85
N THR A 52 0.61 11.97 -25.39
CA THR A 52 1.40 10.83 -24.92
C THR A 52 2.33 10.30 -26.01
N ARG A 53 1.83 10.13 -27.25
CA ARG A 53 2.66 9.64 -28.36
C ARG A 53 3.75 10.63 -28.74
N GLU A 54 3.47 11.92 -28.70
CA GLU A 54 4.47 12.98 -28.95
C GLU A 54 5.61 12.95 -27.93
N ILE A 55 5.31 12.82 -26.63
CA ILE A 55 6.34 12.67 -25.59
C ILE A 55 7.16 11.39 -25.82
N GLU A 56 6.50 10.25 -26.04
CA GLU A 56 7.19 8.97 -26.26
C GLU A 56 8.14 9.02 -27.47
N ASP A 57 7.71 9.66 -28.57
CA ASP A 57 8.53 9.79 -29.76
C ASP A 57 9.69 10.78 -29.57
N GLU A 58 9.50 11.91 -28.87
CA GLU A 58 10.58 12.83 -28.52
C GLU A 58 11.65 12.11 -27.68
N ILE A 59 11.25 11.40 -26.63
CA ILE A 59 12.18 10.64 -25.77
C ILE A 59 12.92 9.57 -26.57
N ARG A 60 12.22 8.81 -27.41
CA ARG A 60 12.82 7.75 -28.23
C ARG A 60 13.80 8.28 -29.27
N SER A 61 13.58 9.50 -29.79
CA SER A 61 14.41 10.09 -30.85
C SER A 61 15.74 10.65 -30.36
N ARG A 62 15.94 10.76 -29.03
CA ARG A 62 17.10 11.41 -28.42
C ARG A 62 18.04 10.35 -27.88
N GLU A 63 19.18 10.21 -28.54
CA GLU A 63 20.18 9.19 -28.21
C GLU A 63 20.87 9.53 -26.88
N GLN A 64 20.50 8.80 -25.83
CA GLN A 64 21.11 8.73 -24.49
C GLN A 64 20.83 9.90 -23.51
N GLY A 65 20.50 9.53 -22.27
CA GLY A 65 20.41 10.44 -21.13
C GLY A 65 19.02 11.03 -20.86
N ALA A 66 18.01 10.60 -21.61
CA ALA A 66 16.61 10.94 -21.33
C ALA A 66 16.10 10.18 -20.10
N ASP A 67 15.17 10.78 -19.37
CA ASP A 67 14.42 10.14 -18.30
C ASP A 67 12.92 10.15 -18.61
N LEU A 68 12.23 9.10 -18.18
CA LEU A 68 10.79 9.02 -18.34
C LEU A 68 10.16 8.33 -17.13
N TYR A 69 9.33 9.08 -16.41
CA TYR A 69 8.45 8.59 -15.36
C TYR A 69 7.06 8.40 -15.97
N VAL A 70 6.52 7.19 -15.87
CA VAL A 70 5.27 6.82 -16.54
C VAL A 70 4.28 6.15 -15.60
N GLY A 71 3.04 6.64 -15.60
CA GLY A 71 1.92 6.04 -14.89
C GLY A 71 1.07 5.17 -15.81
N PHE A 72 1.05 3.86 -15.55
CA PHE A 72 0.23 2.91 -16.32
C PHE A 72 -1.13 2.64 -15.68
N GLN A 73 -1.37 3.11 -14.46
CA GLN A 73 -2.50 2.74 -13.59
C GLN A 73 -2.48 1.26 -13.15
N THR A 74 -2.31 0.29 -14.07
CA THR A 74 -2.17 -1.14 -13.75
C THR A 74 -1.10 -1.86 -14.58
N ALA A 75 -0.63 -3.01 -14.08
CA ALA A 75 0.31 -3.88 -14.77
C ALA A 75 -0.25 -4.41 -16.10
N GLU A 76 -1.55 -4.68 -16.21
CA GLU A 76 -2.16 -5.13 -17.46
C GLU A 76 -2.04 -4.09 -18.58
N LYS A 77 -2.15 -2.79 -18.24
CA LYS A 77 -1.95 -1.70 -19.21
C LYS A 77 -0.49 -1.62 -19.68
N MET A 78 0.45 -1.86 -18.78
CA MET A 78 1.88 -1.95 -19.12
C MET A 78 2.14 -3.12 -20.09
N ILE A 79 1.51 -4.29 -19.88
CA ILE A 79 1.66 -5.44 -20.78
C ILE A 79 1.23 -5.11 -22.22
N ILE A 80 0.15 -4.35 -22.38
CA ILE A 80 -0.34 -3.92 -23.69
C ILE A 80 0.67 -3.00 -24.40
N GLU A 81 1.31 -2.10 -23.65
CA GLU A 81 2.24 -1.09 -24.19
C GLU A 81 3.72 -1.55 -24.16
N GLY A 82 4.02 -2.74 -23.63
CA GLY A 82 5.40 -3.17 -23.30
C GLY A 82 6.39 -3.08 -24.46
N LYS A 83 5.97 -3.42 -25.69
CA LYS A 83 6.83 -3.31 -26.90
C LYS A 83 7.27 -1.88 -27.18
N ARG A 84 6.49 -0.88 -26.80
CA ARG A 84 6.83 0.52 -27.00
C ARG A 84 7.87 0.97 -26.00
N TYR A 85 7.66 0.66 -24.72
CA TYR A 85 8.60 1.03 -23.67
C TYR A 85 9.91 0.27 -23.77
N GLN A 86 9.90 -0.96 -24.31
CA GLN A 86 11.11 -1.66 -24.72
C GLN A 86 11.93 -0.88 -25.77
N LYS A 87 11.30 -0.22 -26.74
CA LYS A 87 12.01 0.61 -27.73
C LYS A 87 12.56 1.89 -27.13
N ILE A 88 11.87 2.47 -26.15
CA ILE A 88 12.32 3.67 -25.43
C ILE A 88 13.55 3.32 -24.57
N ASP A 89 13.47 2.22 -23.83
CA ASP A 89 14.58 1.67 -23.03
C ASP A 89 15.80 1.35 -23.91
N GLN A 90 15.60 0.66 -25.04
CA GLN A 90 16.67 0.36 -26.02
C GLN A 90 17.30 1.60 -26.66
N ALA A 91 16.62 2.74 -26.66
CA ALA A 91 17.18 4.02 -27.11
C ALA A 91 18.09 4.68 -26.05
N GLY A 92 18.20 4.08 -24.86
CA GLY A 92 19.03 4.55 -23.75
C GLY A 92 18.34 5.53 -22.81
N ALA A 93 17.00 5.56 -22.80
CA ALA A 93 16.23 6.34 -21.83
C ALA A 93 16.05 5.56 -20.52
N LYS A 94 16.23 6.23 -19.38
CA LYS A 94 15.94 5.66 -18.07
C LYS A 94 14.43 5.72 -17.82
N VAL A 95 13.77 4.57 -17.76
CA VAL A 95 12.32 4.49 -17.55
C VAL A 95 11.99 4.01 -16.14
N VAL A 96 11.17 4.77 -15.42
CA VAL A 96 10.57 4.37 -14.13
C VAL A 96 9.05 4.35 -14.30
N ALA A 97 8.46 3.17 -14.21
CA ALA A 97 7.03 2.96 -14.36
C ALA A 97 6.33 2.68 -13.05
N PHE A 98 5.09 3.15 -12.96
CA PHE A 98 4.27 3.03 -11.76
C PHE A 98 2.90 2.44 -12.12
N GLY A 99 2.40 1.55 -11.26
CA GLY A 99 1.07 1.00 -11.43
C GLY A 99 0.68 -0.04 -10.38
N GLN A 100 -0.60 -0.38 -10.35
CA GLN A 100 -1.12 -1.46 -9.52
C GLN A 100 -0.72 -2.83 -10.10
N GLY A 101 -0.33 -3.76 -9.23
CA GLY A 101 0.05 -5.12 -9.61
C GLY A 101 1.52 -5.25 -9.99
N VAL A 102 1.88 -6.46 -10.43
CA VAL A 102 3.25 -6.82 -10.84
C VAL A 102 3.20 -7.38 -12.25
N PRO A 103 3.80 -6.72 -13.26
CA PRO A 103 3.89 -7.27 -14.60
C PRO A 103 4.81 -8.50 -14.60
N PRO A 104 4.59 -9.47 -15.50
CA PRO A 104 5.53 -10.58 -15.69
C PRO A 104 6.93 -10.05 -16.06
N GLU A 105 7.98 -10.64 -15.48
CA GLU A 105 9.37 -10.26 -15.77
C GLU A 105 9.72 -10.27 -17.26
N THR A 106 9.07 -11.14 -18.05
CA THR A 106 9.28 -11.25 -19.49
C THR A 106 8.81 -10.04 -20.30
N VAL A 107 8.02 -9.15 -19.69
CA VAL A 107 7.43 -7.97 -20.33
C VAL A 107 8.19 -6.69 -19.97
N ILE A 108 8.84 -6.66 -18.79
CA ILE A 108 9.61 -5.51 -18.33
C ILE A 108 10.99 -5.54 -19.00
N PRO A 109 11.38 -4.49 -19.74
CA PRO A 109 12.77 -4.33 -20.19
C PRO A 109 13.74 -4.42 -19.02
N SER A 110 14.93 -5.00 -19.22
CA SER A 110 15.86 -5.31 -18.14
C SER A 110 16.32 -4.10 -17.32
N ASP A 111 16.38 -2.92 -17.92
CA ASP A 111 16.85 -1.69 -17.28
C ASP A 111 15.71 -0.75 -16.86
N MET A 112 14.45 -1.14 -17.13
CA MET A 112 13.25 -0.41 -16.73
C MET A 112 12.85 -0.78 -15.31
N GLN A 113 12.59 0.23 -14.47
CA GLN A 113 12.11 0.04 -13.10
C GLN A 113 10.59 -0.01 -13.07
N TRP A 114 10.01 -0.96 -12.34
CA TRP A 114 8.57 -1.01 -12.04
C TRP A 114 8.33 -0.80 -10.54
N VAL A 115 7.54 0.21 -10.20
CA VAL A 115 7.13 0.56 -8.85
C VAL A 115 5.67 0.13 -8.66
N THR A 116 5.46 -0.89 -7.84
CA THR A 116 4.11 -1.36 -7.50
C THR A 116 3.43 -0.40 -6.53
N LEU A 117 2.20 0.00 -6.84
CA LEU A 117 1.40 0.93 -6.05
C LEU A 117 0.17 0.25 -5.43
N GLU A 118 -0.22 0.70 -4.25
CA GLU A 118 -1.57 0.46 -3.72
C GLU A 118 -2.60 1.19 -4.58
N ARG A 119 -3.83 0.64 -4.66
CA ARG A 119 -4.89 1.24 -5.48
C ARG A 119 -5.37 2.55 -4.86
N SER A 120 -5.26 3.64 -5.61
CA SER A 120 -5.92 4.91 -5.32
C SER A 120 -6.50 5.52 -6.59
N THR A 121 -7.74 6.03 -6.52
CA THR A 121 -8.38 6.70 -7.66
C THR A 121 -8.08 8.19 -7.71
N THR A 122 -7.49 8.75 -6.65
CA THR A 122 -7.22 10.19 -6.54
C THR A 122 -5.74 10.53 -6.54
N ALA A 123 -4.86 9.63 -6.11
CA ALA A 123 -3.42 9.85 -6.08
C ALA A 123 -2.84 9.98 -7.49
N LEU A 124 -1.95 10.96 -7.70
CA LEU A 124 -1.28 11.22 -8.98
C LEU A 124 -0.54 9.99 -9.49
N ALA A 125 0.20 9.31 -8.59
CA ALA A 125 1.03 8.16 -8.94
C ALA A 125 0.22 6.99 -9.56
N ASN A 126 -1.08 6.90 -9.26
CA ASN A 126 -1.99 5.90 -9.81
C ASN A 126 -2.65 6.29 -11.14
N GLN A 127 -2.40 7.50 -11.66
CA GLN A 127 -3.03 8.01 -12.87
C GLN A 127 -2.20 7.74 -14.13
N TRP A 128 -2.73 8.16 -15.27
CA TRP A 128 -1.99 8.16 -16.53
C TRP A 128 -1.14 9.43 -16.60
N TYR A 129 0.18 9.27 -16.67
CA TYR A 129 1.11 10.39 -16.82
C TYR A 129 2.38 10.00 -17.56
N LEU A 130 3.02 10.98 -18.17
CA LEU A 130 4.35 10.89 -18.75
C LEU A 130 5.12 12.15 -18.36
N ILE A 131 6.22 11.98 -17.66
CA ILE A 131 7.00 13.11 -17.13
C ILE A 131 8.47 12.86 -17.42
N SER A 132 9.13 13.87 -17.97
CA SER A 132 10.55 13.86 -18.27
C SER A 132 11.16 15.17 -17.79
N THR A 133 12.35 15.09 -17.19
CA THR A 133 13.17 16.27 -16.87
C THR A 133 14.20 16.53 -17.96
N ARG A 134 14.54 15.52 -18.77
CA ARG A 134 15.58 15.60 -19.81
C ARG A 134 15.24 14.72 -21.03
N PRO A 135 15.59 15.16 -22.25
CA PRO A 135 16.35 16.38 -22.55
C PRO A 135 15.50 17.65 -22.53
N THR A 136 14.18 17.51 -22.72
CA THR A 136 13.23 18.63 -22.72
C THR A 136 12.25 18.40 -21.56
N PRO A 137 12.26 19.26 -20.52
CA PRO A 137 11.30 19.15 -19.43
C PRO A 137 9.86 19.21 -19.96
N ILE A 138 9.11 18.15 -19.74
CA ILE A 138 7.70 18.06 -20.08
C ILE A 138 6.97 17.15 -19.09
N GLY A 139 5.80 17.58 -18.65
CA GLY A 139 4.92 16.78 -17.81
C GLY A 139 3.54 16.72 -18.43
N PHE A 140 2.98 15.52 -18.52
CA PHE A 140 1.59 15.25 -18.84
C PHE A 140 0.99 14.42 -17.72
N VAL A 141 -0.17 14.83 -17.19
CA VAL A 141 -0.92 14.09 -16.16
C VAL A 141 -2.40 14.12 -16.48
N ALA A 142 -3.05 12.97 -16.48
CA ALA A 142 -4.48 12.81 -16.71
C ALA A 142 -5.12 11.88 -15.68
N TRP A 143 -6.03 12.44 -14.89
CA TRP A 143 -6.85 11.67 -13.97
C TRP A 143 -7.99 10.99 -14.71
N GLU A 144 -8.23 9.72 -14.38
CA GLU A 144 -9.45 9.04 -14.79
C GLU A 144 -10.61 9.51 -13.91
N THR A 145 -11.57 10.21 -14.50
CA THR A 145 -12.71 10.84 -13.80
C THR A 145 -14.00 10.06 -13.94
N SER A 146 -13.97 8.87 -14.54
CA SER A 146 -15.09 7.94 -14.56
C SER A 146 -15.40 7.34 -13.17
N ALA A 147 -16.53 6.66 -13.07
CA ALA A 147 -16.95 6.00 -11.83
C ALA A 147 -15.86 5.05 -11.27
N GLU A 148 -15.75 5.00 -9.94
CA GLU A 148 -14.67 4.31 -9.23
C GLU A 148 -14.57 2.81 -9.57
N ASP A 149 -15.70 2.15 -9.82
CA ASP A 149 -15.78 0.75 -10.21
C ASP A 149 -15.20 0.48 -11.61
N ARG A 150 -15.04 1.52 -12.42
CA ARG A 150 -14.44 1.50 -13.77
C ARG A 150 -12.98 1.94 -13.79
N PHE A 151 -12.48 2.50 -12.70
CA PHE A 151 -11.10 2.98 -12.59
C PHE A 151 -10.11 1.94 -13.14
N ALA A 152 -9.30 2.36 -14.11
CA ALA A 152 -8.25 1.58 -14.74
C ALA A 152 -8.68 0.27 -15.43
N LYS A 153 -9.98 -0.01 -15.55
CA LYS A 153 -10.52 -1.15 -16.30
C LYS A 153 -10.82 -0.76 -17.75
N GLY A 154 -10.38 -1.55 -18.71
CA GLY A 154 -10.77 -1.34 -20.11
C GLY A 154 -10.02 -0.22 -20.84
N GLY A 155 -10.35 -0.04 -22.12
CA GLY A 155 -9.66 0.86 -23.04
C GLY A 155 -10.17 2.31 -23.05
N LEU A 156 -9.38 3.23 -23.61
CA LEU A 156 -9.72 4.67 -23.69
C LEU A 156 -11.04 4.96 -24.44
N SER A 157 -11.43 4.10 -25.38
CA SER A 157 -12.66 4.24 -26.17
C SER A 157 -13.88 3.56 -25.56
N GLU A 158 -13.77 2.97 -24.36
CA GLU A 158 -14.91 2.32 -23.72
C GLU A 158 -15.98 3.33 -23.30
N PRO A 159 -17.27 3.06 -23.57
CA PRO A 159 -18.36 3.99 -23.22
C PRO A 159 -18.34 4.34 -21.74
N GLY A 160 -18.27 5.63 -21.40
CA GLY A 160 -18.24 6.12 -20.01
C GLY A 160 -16.85 6.20 -19.38
N LYS A 161 -15.77 5.96 -20.13
CA LYS A 161 -14.43 6.40 -19.76
C LYS A 161 -14.29 7.89 -19.94
N MET A 162 -13.80 8.55 -18.90
CA MET A 162 -13.62 10.00 -18.86
C MET A 162 -12.29 10.31 -18.23
N PHE A 163 -11.61 11.33 -18.77
CA PHE A 163 -10.33 11.79 -18.27
C PHE A 163 -10.32 13.32 -18.27
N LYS A 164 -9.60 13.89 -17.30
CA LYS A 164 -9.28 15.31 -17.28
C LYS A 164 -7.85 15.48 -16.78
N GLY A 165 -7.10 16.38 -17.41
CA GLY A 165 -5.68 16.49 -17.15
C GLY A 165 -5.07 17.77 -17.68
N PHE A 166 -3.75 17.84 -17.60
CA PHE A 166 -2.97 18.94 -18.15
C PHE A 166 -1.63 18.43 -18.66
N ALA A 167 -1.06 19.20 -19.58
CA ALA A 167 0.35 19.19 -19.89
C ALA A 167 1.01 20.48 -19.41
N THR A 168 2.29 20.43 -19.07
CA THR A 168 3.07 21.60 -18.67
C THR A 168 4.55 21.42 -18.99
N ASN A 169 5.23 22.52 -19.28
CA ASN A 169 6.69 22.62 -19.33
C ASN A 169 7.25 23.46 -18.15
N ASP A 170 6.43 23.81 -17.16
CA ASP A 170 6.89 24.50 -15.96
C ASP A 170 7.76 23.56 -15.12
N THR A 171 9.05 23.85 -15.10
CA THR A 171 10.04 23.01 -14.41
C THR A 171 9.81 22.90 -12.91
N ARG A 172 9.13 23.87 -12.27
CA ARG A 172 8.78 23.77 -10.84
C ARG A 172 7.82 22.63 -10.59
N VAL A 173 6.81 22.50 -11.46
CA VAL A 173 5.80 21.43 -11.40
C VAL A 173 6.44 20.09 -11.73
N ILE A 174 7.20 20.03 -12.82
CA ILE A 174 7.87 18.80 -13.28
C ILE A 174 8.80 18.26 -12.18
N ASN A 175 9.68 19.10 -11.65
CA ASN A 175 10.63 18.69 -10.61
C ASN A 175 9.92 18.25 -9.32
N ALA A 176 8.84 18.93 -8.94
CA ALA A 176 8.08 18.57 -7.75
C ALA A 176 7.37 17.21 -7.91
N ILE A 177 6.80 16.92 -9.08
CA ILE A 177 6.20 15.60 -9.34
C ILE A 177 7.29 14.53 -9.38
N VAL A 178 8.40 14.77 -10.08
CA VAL A 178 9.51 13.80 -10.15
C VAL A 178 10.08 13.50 -8.77
N SER A 179 10.30 14.52 -7.93
CA SER A 179 10.75 14.33 -6.54
C SER A 179 9.78 13.43 -5.76
N HIS A 180 8.47 13.65 -5.90
CA HIS A 180 7.47 12.80 -5.25
C HIS A 180 7.50 11.35 -5.74
N LEU A 181 7.63 11.14 -7.05
CA LEU A 181 7.71 9.81 -7.65
C LEU A 181 9.01 9.08 -7.27
N GLU A 182 10.12 9.81 -7.14
CA GLU A 182 11.38 9.27 -6.65
C GLU A 182 11.32 8.86 -5.18
N ASP A 183 10.69 9.67 -4.32
CA ASP A 183 10.45 9.31 -2.92
C ASP A 183 9.64 8.01 -2.80
N LEU A 184 8.59 7.86 -3.62
CA LEU A 184 7.81 6.62 -3.69
C LEU A 184 8.65 5.42 -4.16
N ASN A 185 9.50 5.61 -5.16
CA ASN A 185 10.40 4.56 -5.65
C ASN A 185 11.40 4.13 -4.56
N GLN A 186 12.03 5.09 -3.86
CA GLN A 186 12.96 4.79 -2.77
C GLN A 186 12.27 4.06 -1.61
N GLN A 187 11.05 4.47 -1.24
CA GLN A 187 10.25 3.77 -0.24
C GLN A 187 9.98 2.32 -0.68
N ASN A 188 9.59 2.10 -1.94
CA ASN A 188 9.34 0.77 -2.48
C ASN A 188 10.60 -0.12 -2.45
N LEU A 189 11.76 0.41 -2.85
CA LEU A 189 13.05 -0.28 -2.80
C LEU A 189 13.46 -0.63 -1.37
N SER A 190 13.22 0.27 -0.41
CA SER A 190 13.45 0.03 1.01
C SER A 190 12.58 -1.12 1.53
N LEU A 191 11.29 -1.11 1.19
CA LEU A 191 10.35 -2.16 1.57
C LEU A 191 10.73 -3.53 1.00
N GLU A 192 11.10 -3.62 -0.26
CA GLU A 192 11.53 -4.88 -0.88
C GLU A 192 12.86 -5.39 -0.31
N SER A 193 13.78 -4.48 0.01
CA SER A 193 15.04 -4.83 0.69
C SER A 193 14.77 -5.37 2.10
N ALA A 194 13.92 -4.70 2.88
CA ALA A 194 13.49 -5.14 4.21
C ALA A 194 12.79 -6.50 4.15
N ARG A 195 11.91 -6.70 3.16
CA ARG A 195 11.21 -7.97 2.93
C ARG A 195 12.18 -9.11 2.61
N THR A 196 13.18 -8.84 1.79
CA THR A 196 14.23 -9.83 1.45
C THR A 196 15.04 -10.19 2.67
N ALA A 197 15.48 -9.18 3.45
CA ALA A 197 16.18 -9.41 4.71
C ALA A 197 15.33 -10.24 5.69
N LEU A 198 14.06 -9.89 5.86
CA LEU A 198 13.13 -10.62 6.73
C LEU A 198 13.00 -12.10 6.31
N LYS A 199 12.85 -12.39 5.02
CA LYS A 199 12.78 -13.77 4.51
C LYS A 199 14.02 -14.59 4.88
N THR A 200 15.21 -13.97 4.91
CA THR A 200 16.44 -14.67 5.33
C THR A 200 16.55 -14.89 6.84
N GLN A 201 15.83 -14.10 7.65
CA GLN A 201 15.85 -14.17 9.10
C GLN A 201 14.80 -15.14 9.66
N LEU A 202 13.66 -15.29 8.98
CA LEU A 202 12.58 -16.15 9.43
C LEU A 202 12.86 -17.63 9.13
N LYS A 203 12.64 -18.48 10.14
CA LYS A 203 12.64 -19.93 10.04
C LYS A 203 11.43 -20.39 9.22
N THR A 204 11.70 -21.23 8.22
CA THR A 204 10.71 -21.88 7.36
C THR A 204 10.53 -23.36 7.73
N PRO A 205 9.38 -23.99 7.44
CA PRO A 205 8.21 -23.43 6.74
C PRO A 205 7.34 -22.55 7.64
N ILE A 206 6.74 -21.51 7.06
CA ILE A 206 5.71 -20.69 7.72
C ILE A 206 4.37 -21.17 7.19
N LYS A 207 3.51 -21.73 8.05
CA LYS A 207 2.19 -22.27 7.70
C LYS A 207 1.05 -21.49 8.33
N LYS A 208 1.26 -20.85 9.47
CA LYS A 208 0.22 -20.07 10.16
C LYS A 208 0.80 -18.80 10.78
N ILE A 209 0.19 -17.68 10.46
CA ILE A 209 0.58 -16.34 10.91
C ILE A 209 -0.54 -15.79 11.79
N MET A 210 -0.20 -15.18 12.93
CA MET A 210 -1.15 -14.44 13.76
C MET A 210 -0.82 -12.95 13.71
N THR A 211 -1.83 -12.10 13.54
CA THR A 211 -1.66 -10.64 13.62
C THR A 211 -2.79 -10.02 14.45
N LEU A 212 -2.61 -8.77 14.85
CA LEU A 212 -3.62 -8.03 15.63
C LEU A 212 -4.68 -7.42 14.71
N THR A 213 -5.91 -7.32 15.23
CA THR A 213 -6.95 -6.51 14.64
C THR A 213 -7.85 -5.89 15.71
N GLU A 214 -8.69 -4.97 15.28
CA GLU A 214 -9.71 -4.30 16.08
C GLU A 214 -11.00 -4.16 15.28
N ARG A 215 -12.11 -3.88 15.98
CA ARG A 215 -13.39 -3.54 15.34
C ARG A 215 -13.31 -2.26 14.52
N SER A 216 -12.55 -1.27 15.00
CA SER A 216 -12.25 -0.03 14.28
C SER A 216 -11.11 -0.26 13.29
N GLU A 217 -11.32 0.09 12.02
CA GLU A 217 -10.26 -0.01 11.02
C GLU A 217 -9.38 1.25 11.01
N SER A 218 -8.52 1.39 12.03
CA SER A 218 -7.48 2.43 12.03
C SER A 218 -6.49 2.21 10.87
N VAL A 219 -5.82 3.29 10.44
CA VAL A 219 -4.80 3.22 9.38
C VAL A 219 -3.72 2.19 9.73
N LEU A 220 -3.26 2.18 10.99
CA LEU A 220 -2.28 1.23 11.48
C LEU A 220 -2.77 -0.23 11.40
N MET A 221 -4.02 -0.52 11.79
CA MET A 221 -4.56 -1.89 11.72
C MET A 221 -4.78 -2.37 10.28
N LYS A 222 -5.10 -1.45 9.36
CA LYS A 222 -5.15 -1.77 7.92
C LYS A 222 -3.77 -2.08 7.37
N LEU A 223 -2.76 -1.27 7.70
CA LEU A 223 -1.37 -1.50 7.31
C LEU A 223 -0.86 -2.84 7.84
N LEU A 224 -1.05 -3.11 9.14
CA LEU A 224 -0.65 -4.35 9.78
C LEU A 224 -1.29 -5.58 9.12
N ARG A 225 -2.60 -5.51 8.82
CA ARG A 225 -3.31 -6.59 8.11
C ARG A 225 -2.81 -6.76 6.68
N SER A 226 -2.53 -5.67 5.96
CA SER A 226 -1.98 -5.69 4.60
C SER A 226 -0.61 -6.40 4.58
N GLN A 227 0.30 -6.01 5.48
CA GLN A 227 1.63 -6.62 5.58
C GLN A 227 1.56 -8.10 5.99
N ALA A 228 0.68 -8.45 6.93
CA ALA A 228 0.47 -9.84 7.33
C ALA A 228 -0.11 -10.69 6.20
N ALA A 229 -1.08 -10.17 5.44
CA ALA A 229 -1.67 -10.83 4.29
C ALA A 229 -0.64 -11.07 3.18
N GLN A 230 0.23 -10.08 2.94
CA GLN A 230 1.33 -10.20 2.00
C GLN A 230 2.33 -11.30 2.40
N LEU A 231 2.72 -11.37 3.67
CA LEU A 231 3.60 -12.44 4.16
C LEU A 231 2.91 -13.81 4.06
N ALA A 232 1.63 -13.89 4.43
CA ALA A 232 0.82 -15.11 4.35
C ALA A 232 0.75 -15.64 2.92
N ASN A 233 0.40 -14.78 1.96
CA ASN A 233 0.31 -15.15 0.56
C ASN A 233 1.65 -15.66 0.00
N SER A 234 2.76 -14.99 0.35
CA SER A 234 4.10 -15.41 -0.10
C SER A 234 4.56 -16.77 0.43
N ASN A 235 3.94 -17.27 1.51
CA ASN A 235 4.26 -18.56 2.14
C ASN A 235 3.14 -19.59 1.98
N ALA A 236 2.03 -19.26 1.30
CA ALA A 236 0.80 -20.04 1.30
C ALA A 236 0.34 -20.41 2.73
N ALA A 237 0.47 -19.45 3.66
CA ALA A 237 0.14 -19.61 5.07
C ALA A 237 -1.29 -19.13 5.39
N GLU A 238 -1.89 -19.68 6.44
CA GLU A 238 -3.15 -19.22 7.03
C GLU A 238 -2.91 -17.94 7.86
N LEU A 239 -3.85 -16.99 7.83
CA LEU A 239 -3.80 -15.75 8.61
C LEU A 239 -4.87 -15.70 9.70
N ILE A 240 -4.43 -15.60 10.96
CA ILE A 240 -5.28 -15.53 12.14
C ILE A 240 -5.32 -14.11 12.69
N LEU A 241 -6.51 -13.53 12.78
CA LEU A 241 -6.74 -12.21 13.35
C LEU A 241 -7.05 -12.31 14.85
N PHE A 242 -6.20 -11.74 15.69
CA PHE A 242 -6.40 -11.65 17.13
C PHE A 242 -7.09 -10.32 17.49
N GLU A 243 -8.35 -10.38 17.91
CA GLU A 243 -9.23 -9.21 18.02
C GLU A 243 -9.11 -8.50 19.37
N LEU A 244 -8.30 -7.45 19.45
CA LEU A 244 -7.93 -6.80 20.71
C LEU A 244 -9.13 -6.24 21.48
N THR A 245 -10.20 -5.80 20.80
CA THR A 245 -11.38 -5.22 21.45
C THR A 245 -12.36 -6.28 22.01
N ALA A 246 -12.07 -7.57 21.81
CA ALA A 246 -12.82 -8.65 22.45
C ALA A 246 -12.39 -8.90 23.90
N ALA A 247 -11.15 -8.54 24.23
CA ALA A 247 -10.59 -8.72 25.56
C ALA A 247 -11.36 -7.91 26.60
N SER A 248 -11.76 -8.55 27.70
CA SER A 248 -12.51 -7.93 28.77
C SER A 248 -12.30 -8.66 30.09
N TYR A 249 -12.13 -7.92 31.19
CA TYR A 249 -12.08 -8.49 32.54
C TYR A 249 -13.46 -8.88 33.10
N LEU A 250 -14.54 -8.41 32.47
CA LEU A 250 -15.90 -8.48 33.04
C LEU A 250 -16.80 -9.49 32.32
N ALA A 251 -16.60 -9.69 31.02
CA ALA A 251 -17.47 -10.51 30.20
C ALA A 251 -16.67 -11.30 29.18
N SER A 252 -17.02 -12.57 29.00
CA SER A 252 -16.48 -13.40 27.92
C SER A 252 -17.00 -12.90 26.56
N PRO A 253 -16.17 -12.83 25.51
CA PRO A 253 -16.63 -12.51 24.16
C PRO A 253 -17.38 -13.67 23.48
N TYR A 254 -17.37 -14.86 24.10
CA TYR A 254 -18.06 -16.05 23.63
C TYR A 254 -19.41 -16.25 24.36
N PRO A 255 -20.41 -16.83 23.68
CA PRO A 255 -21.66 -17.27 24.32
C PRO A 255 -21.42 -18.14 25.55
N GLU A 256 -22.31 -18.05 26.54
CA GLU A 256 -22.19 -18.85 27.77
C GLU A 256 -22.47 -20.33 27.54
N GLU A 257 -23.48 -20.63 26.73
CA GLU A 257 -23.83 -22.00 26.34
C GLU A 257 -22.69 -22.61 25.51
N ASP A 258 -22.19 -23.77 25.96
CA ASP A 258 -21.13 -24.52 25.30
C ASP A 258 -19.83 -23.73 25.05
N ARG A 259 -19.48 -22.79 25.94
CA ARG A 259 -18.28 -21.92 25.82
C ARG A 259 -17.02 -22.66 25.36
N SER A 260 -16.75 -23.85 25.89
CA SER A 260 -15.57 -24.65 25.53
C SER A 260 -15.50 -25.02 24.05
N LYS A 261 -16.64 -25.16 23.35
CA LYS A 261 -16.70 -25.43 21.90
C LYS A 261 -16.30 -24.21 21.06
N TRP A 262 -16.40 -23.01 21.64
CA TRP A 262 -16.13 -21.75 20.95
C TRP A 262 -14.71 -21.23 21.14
N ILE A 263 -13.94 -21.78 22.09
CA ILE A 263 -12.52 -21.43 22.32
C ILE A 263 -11.65 -22.14 21.28
N ARG A 264 -11.80 -21.71 20.03
CA ARG A 264 -11.03 -22.11 18.84
C ARG A 264 -10.91 -20.92 17.89
N ILE A 265 -10.16 -21.12 16.80
CA ILE A 265 -10.20 -20.22 15.65
C ILE A 265 -11.61 -20.21 15.07
N LEU A 266 -12.16 -19.01 14.91
CA LEU A 266 -13.50 -18.73 14.41
C LEU A 266 -13.46 -18.37 12.92
N ASN A 267 -14.47 -18.81 12.18
CA ASN A 267 -14.67 -18.41 10.79
C ASN A 267 -15.66 -17.23 10.67
N GLU A 268 -15.92 -16.79 9.44
CA GLU A 268 -16.87 -15.70 9.14
C GLU A 268 -18.26 -15.94 9.77
N ARG A 269 -18.79 -17.17 9.68
CA ARG A 269 -20.14 -17.50 10.20
C ARG A 269 -20.18 -17.45 11.72
N ASP A 270 -19.16 -17.98 12.38
CA ASP A 270 -19.04 -17.93 13.85
C ASP A 270 -19.03 -16.46 14.33
N LEU A 271 -18.26 -15.59 13.67
CA LEU A 271 -18.17 -14.17 14.00
C LEU A 271 -19.49 -13.43 13.77
N MET A 272 -20.22 -13.77 12.71
CA MET A 272 -21.56 -13.21 12.45
C MET A 272 -22.56 -13.59 13.55
N LEU A 273 -22.53 -14.84 14.02
CA LEU A 273 -23.35 -15.29 15.15
C LEU A 273 -23.04 -14.51 16.44
N PHE A 274 -21.79 -14.10 16.63
CA PHE A 274 -21.36 -13.35 17.82
C PHE A 274 -21.50 -11.83 17.66
N GLY A 275 -22.14 -11.35 16.59
CA GLY A 275 -22.31 -9.91 16.34
C GLY A 275 -21.01 -9.17 16.00
N ARG A 276 -19.98 -9.88 15.54
CA ARG A 276 -18.65 -9.35 15.16
C ARG A 276 -18.55 -9.12 13.65
N SER A 277 -19.60 -8.57 13.04
CA SER A 277 -19.66 -8.33 11.59
C SER A 277 -18.50 -7.53 11.00
N PRO A 278 -17.86 -6.54 11.70
CA PRO A 278 -16.69 -5.87 11.15
C PRO A 278 -15.51 -6.84 10.93
N ILE A 279 -15.32 -7.80 11.82
CA ILE A 279 -14.22 -8.77 11.74
C ILE A 279 -14.54 -9.84 10.70
N ALA A 280 -15.80 -10.28 10.63
CA ALA A 280 -16.27 -11.18 9.57
C ALA A 280 -15.99 -10.60 8.17
N LYS A 281 -16.25 -9.30 7.98
CA LYS A 281 -15.92 -8.58 6.74
C LYS A 281 -14.41 -8.59 6.43
N GLN A 282 -13.56 -8.44 7.45
CA GLN A 282 -12.11 -8.52 7.27
C GLN A 282 -11.66 -9.93 6.84
N LEU A 283 -12.22 -10.99 7.42
CA LEU A 283 -11.94 -12.37 6.99
C LEU A 283 -12.36 -12.59 5.53
N ASN A 284 -13.57 -12.14 5.17
CA ASN A 284 -14.08 -12.27 3.81
C ASN A 284 -13.18 -11.57 2.76
N GLN A 285 -12.62 -10.40 3.11
CA GLN A 285 -11.65 -9.69 2.25
C GLN A 285 -10.36 -10.48 2.03
N LEU A 286 -9.85 -11.15 3.08
CA LEU A 286 -8.66 -12.00 2.99
C LEU A 286 -8.93 -13.24 2.15
N GLU A 287 -10.06 -13.91 2.37
CA GLU A 287 -10.47 -15.10 1.62
C GLU A 287 -10.70 -14.81 0.14
N THR A 288 -11.31 -13.67 -0.18
CA THR A 288 -11.48 -13.20 -1.58
C THR A 288 -10.13 -12.95 -2.25
N SER A 289 -9.08 -12.69 -1.46
CA SER A 289 -7.70 -12.53 -1.93
C SER A 289 -6.92 -13.85 -1.95
N GLY A 290 -7.58 -15.00 -1.72
CA GLY A 290 -6.98 -16.33 -1.75
C GLY A 290 -6.28 -16.76 -0.46
N ILE A 291 -6.44 -16.01 0.63
CA ILE A 291 -5.81 -16.29 1.93
C ILE A 291 -6.82 -16.99 2.83
N SER A 292 -6.50 -18.20 3.30
CA SER A 292 -7.28 -18.86 4.35
C SER A 292 -7.13 -18.06 5.65
N ALA A 293 -8.26 -17.64 6.23
CA ALA A 293 -8.24 -16.76 7.39
C ALA A 293 -9.21 -17.18 8.49
N GLY A 294 -8.88 -16.82 9.72
CA GLY A 294 -9.71 -17.04 10.89
C GLY A 294 -9.49 -15.98 11.95
N ALA A 295 -10.28 -15.99 13.03
CA ALA A 295 -10.14 -15.02 14.11
C ALA A 295 -10.17 -15.67 15.50
N ILE A 296 -9.51 -15.03 16.45
CA ILE A 296 -9.54 -15.37 17.87
C ILE A 296 -10.10 -14.17 18.64
N LEU A 297 -11.02 -14.45 19.56
CA LEU A 297 -11.59 -13.46 20.47
C LEU A 297 -10.97 -13.66 21.86
N PRO A 298 -9.91 -12.92 22.22
CA PRO A 298 -9.28 -13.06 23.53
C PRO A 298 -10.25 -12.86 24.68
N THR A 299 -10.14 -13.71 25.71
CA THR A 299 -10.95 -13.56 26.94
C THR A 299 -10.32 -12.62 27.95
N THR A 300 -9.06 -12.22 27.75
CA THR A 300 -8.34 -11.30 28.64
C THR A 300 -7.33 -10.46 27.85
N HIS A 301 -6.85 -9.38 28.47
CA HIS A 301 -5.89 -8.47 27.87
C HIS A 301 -4.44 -9.00 27.96
N GLY A 302 -3.58 -8.45 27.09
CA GLY A 302 -2.13 -8.59 27.16
C GLY A 302 -1.56 -9.70 26.27
N PHE A 303 -0.29 -9.55 25.93
CA PHE A 303 0.41 -10.43 25.00
C PHE A 303 0.80 -11.80 25.56
N ARG A 304 0.76 -11.98 26.88
CA ARG A 304 0.83 -13.33 27.46
C ARG A 304 -0.32 -14.21 26.93
N HIS A 305 -1.53 -13.68 26.87
CA HIS A 305 -2.68 -14.45 26.37
C HIS A 305 -2.60 -14.68 24.86
N LEU A 306 -2.08 -13.70 24.12
CA LEU A 306 -1.76 -13.89 22.70
C LEU A 306 -0.74 -15.02 22.52
N ALA A 307 0.32 -15.05 23.32
CA ALA A 307 1.35 -16.09 23.28
C ALA A 307 0.77 -17.48 23.59
N GLU A 308 -0.11 -17.60 24.59
CA GLU A 308 -0.82 -18.86 24.90
C GLU A 308 -1.60 -19.38 23.69
N TRP A 309 -2.33 -18.50 23.00
CA TRP A 309 -3.02 -18.84 21.75
C TRP A 309 -2.06 -19.21 20.63
N ALA A 310 -0.95 -18.50 20.52
CA ALA A 310 0.06 -18.77 19.51
C ALA A 310 0.69 -20.15 19.68
N GLU A 311 0.98 -20.56 20.91
CA GLU A 311 1.48 -21.90 21.23
C GLU A 311 0.39 -22.95 20.99
N LYS A 312 -0.83 -22.74 21.49
CA LYS A 312 -1.96 -23.68 21.34
C LYS A 312 -2.30 -23.98 19.88
N GLU A 313 -2.34 -22.95 19.04
CA GLU A 313 -2.77 -23.06 17.64
C GLU A 313 -1.62 -23.33 16.66
N ASN A 314 -0.40 -23.53 17.18
CA ASN A 314 0.83 -23.72 16.41
C ASN A 314 1.06 -22.59 15.39
N ILE A 315 1.01 -21.35 15.86
CA ILE A 315 1.40 -20.18 15.07
C ILE A 315 2.90 -20.21 14.85
N ASP A 316 3.37 -19.97 13.62
CA ASP A 316 4.79 -19.92 13.30
C ASP A 316 5.36 -18.51 13.46
N VAL A 317 4.55 -17.50 13.13
CA VAL A 317 4.91 -16.08 13.16
C VAL A 317 3.78 -15.24 13.78
N ILE A 318 4.14 -14.40 14.74
CA ILE A 318 3.26 -13.38 15.34
C ILE A 318 3.68 -12.02 14.79
N ILE A 319 2.74 -11.23 14.28
CA ILE A 319 3.00 -9.89 13.75
C ILE A 319 2.32 -8.84 14.63
N ILE A 320 3.08 -7.84 15.08
CA ILE A 320 2.59 -6.71 15.88
C ILE A 320 3.01 -5.38 15.26
N PRO A 321 2.29 -4.27 15.54
CA PRO A 321 2.70 -2.94 15.09
C PRO A 321 3.83 -2.39 15.97
N PHE A 322 4.65 -1.50 15.40
CA PHE A 322 5.76 -0.82 16.09
C PHE A 322 5.33 -0.06 17.34
N SER A 323 4.11 0.48 17.37
CA SER A 323 3.55 1.15 18.55
C SER A 323 3.45 0.27 19.80
N LEU A 324 3.59 -1.05 19.67
CA LEU A 324 3.62 -2.00 20.78
C LEU A 324 5.03 -2.48 21.13
N VAL A 325 6.07 -1.94 20.49
CA VAL A 325 7.48 -2.17 20.87
C VAL A 325 7.79 -1.45 22.18
N ASP A 326 7.53 -0.14 22.22
CA ASP A 326 7.55 0.69 23.44
C ASP A 326 6.21 1.44 23.59
N PRO A 327 5.18 0.76 24.11
CA PRO A 327 3.85 1.33 24.18
C PRO A 327 3.69 2.30 25.35
N GLY A 328 2.63 3.10 25.32
CA GLY A 328 2.22 3.96 26.42
C GLY A 328 1.95 3.20 27.74
N LEU A 329 1.86 3.94 28.85
CA LEU A 329 1.68 3.36 30.19
C LEU A 329 0.44 2.47 30.29
N LEU A 330 -0.69 2.88 29.70
CA LEU A 330 -1.95 2.13 29.79
C LEU A 330 -1.85 0.76 29.11
N GLU A 331 -1.26 0.71 27.93
CA GLU A 331 -1.02 -0.51 27.16
C GLU A 331 -0.02 -1.43 27.89
N ARG A 332 1.05 -0.87 28.46
CA ARG A 332 1.99 -1.62 29.29
C ARG A 332 1.32 -2.24 30.51
N LEU A 333 0.47 -1.49 31.22
CA LEU A 333 -0.30 -2.01 32.37
C LEU A 333 -1.29 -3.10 31.96
N ARG A 334 -1.82 -3.05 30.74
CA ARG A 334 -2.65 -4.11 30.14
C ARG A 334 -1.83 -5.30 29.62
N GLY A 335 -0.50 -5.21 29.63
CA GLY A 335 0.42 -6.26 29.18
C GLY A 335 0.64 -6.31 27.66
N TYR A 336 0.33 -5.24 26.92
CA TYR A 336 0.57 -5.16 25.48
C TYR A 336 1.93 -4.52 25.21
N SER A 337 3.03 -5.29 25.28
CA SER A 337 4.37 -4.83 24.89
C SER A 337 5.20 -5.95 24.26
N LEU A 338 6.09 -5.62 23.33
CA LEU A 338 6.99 -6.59 22.68
C LEU A 338 7.76 -7.41 23.72
N ARG A 339 8.22 -6.79 24.81
CA ARG A 339 8.85 -7.48 25.93
C ARG A 339 7.98 -8.58 26.50
N GLN A 340 6.73 -8.28 26.84
CA GLN A 340 5.79 -9.28 27.36
C GLN A 340 5.54 -10.41 26.34
N LEU A 341 5.53 -10.10 25.05
CA LEU A 341 5.39 -11.13 24.03
C LEU A 341 6.61 -12.05 23.98
N LEU A 342 7.81 -11.48 23.86
CA LEU A 342 9.07 -12.23 23.77
C LEU A 342 9.37 -13.06 25.03
N GLU A 343 8.98 -12.58 26.22
CA GLU A 343 9.13 -13.32 27.49
C GLU A 343 8.18 -14.54 27.57
N ASN A 344 7.08 -14.56 26.82
CA ASN A 344 6.02 -15.56 26.96
C ASN A 344 5.84 -16.46 25.72
N THR A 345 6.61 -16.27 24.65
CA THR A 345 6.50 -17.11 23.45
C THR A 345 7.85 -17.52 22.89
N SER A 346 7.89 -18.72 22.31
CA SER A 346 9.02 -19.18 21.51
C SER A 346 8.82 -18.93 20.00
N LYS A 347 7.63 -18.44 19.61
CA LYS A 347 7.28 -18.16 18.23
C LYS A 347 8.06 -16.95 17.70
N GLN A 348 8.23 -16.90 16.39
CA GLN A 348 8.91 -15.79 15.74
C GLN A 348 8.02 -14.56 15.82
N VAL A 349 8.59 -13.42 16.21
CA VAL A 349 7.85 -12.15 16.30
C VAL A 349 8.34 -11.21 15.22
N VAL A 350 7.43 -10.66 14.43
CA VAL A 350 7.70 -9.65 13.42
C VAL A 350 7.02 -8.36 13.81
N VAL A 351 7.73 -7.25 13.65
CA VAL A 351 7.19 -5.92 13.88
C VAL A 351 6.99 -5.22 12.53
N VAL A 352 5.85 -4.56 12.37
CA VAL A 352 5.55 -3.67 11.24
C VAL A 352 5.73 -2.23 11.69
N ASP A 353 6.61 -1.50 11.02
CA ASP A 353 6.85 -0.07 11.24
C ASP A 353 5.79 0.81 10.56
N GLU A 354 5.78 2.10 10.87
CA GLU A 354 4.82 3.07 10.32
C GLU A 354 4.92 3.21 8.80
N ASP A 355 6.11 3.02 8.24
CA ASP A 355 6.37 3.01 6.79
C ASP A 355 6.01 1.68 6.11
N GLY A 356 5.59 0.67 6.89
CA GLY A 356 5.24 -0.66 6.42
C GLY A 356 6.42 -1.63 6.34
N THR A 357 7.65 -1.21 6.67
CA THR A 357 8.79 -2.13 6.76
C THR A 357 8.54 -3.18 7.85
N MET A 358 9.04 -4.39 7.60
CA MET A 358 8.93 -5.49 8.54
C MET A 358 10.31 -5.96 8.98
N TRP A 359 10.46 -6.20 10.28
CA TRP A 359 11.70 -6.73 10.85
C TRP A 359 11.42 -7.82 11.89
N HIS A 360 12.34 -8.78 12.00
CA HIS A 360 12.24 -9.87 12.96
C HIS A 360 12.71 -9.40 14.34
N ALA A 361 11.82 -9.45 15.32
CA ALA A 361 12.09 -9.04 16.68
C ALA A 361 12.74 -10.15 17.50
N ASN A 362 13.76 -9.75 18.27
CA ASN A 362 14.48 -10.60 19.19
C ASN A 362 14.74 -9.82 20.50
N PRO A 363 15.27 -10.45 21.56
CA PRO A 363 15.55 -9.74 22.82
C PRO A 363 16.46 -8.50 22.68
N GLY A 364 17.36 -8.49 21.69
CA GLY A 364 18.20 -7.32 21.37
C GLY A 364 17.45 -6.17 20.68
N SER A 365 16.20 -6.40 20.24
CA SER A 365 15.33 -5.38 19.66
C SER A 365 14.58 -4.54 20.71
N LEU A 366 14.69 -4.88 22.00
CA LEU A 366 14.05 -4.13 23.07
C LEU A 366 14.76 -2.77 23.27
N PRO A 367 14.04 -1.70 23.68
CA PRO A 367 14.65 -0.42 24.04
C PRO A 367 15.74 -0.59 25.11
N ALA A 368 16.75 0.27 25.12
CA ALA A 368 17.92 0.14 26.01
C ALA A 368 17.58 0.08 27.52
N GLY A 369 16.43 0.61 27.95
CA GLY A 369 15.94 0.50 29.33
C GLY A 369 15.23 -0.82 29.66
N ASP A 370 14.90 -1.62 28.64
CA ASP A 370 14.21 -2.90 28.73
C ASP A 370 15.09 -4.10 28.35
N GLN A 371 16.30 -3.86 27.85
CA GLN A 371 17.34 -4.87 27.70
C GLN A 371 17.89 -5.20 29.10
N VAL A 372 17.59 -6.38 29.64
CA VAL A 372 18.19 -6.87 30.88
C VAL A 372 18.98 -8.15 30.58
N ALA A 373 20.17 -8.20 31.19
CA ALA A 373 21.27 -9.16 31.08
C ALA A 373 20.92 -10.64 30.91
#